data_AF-A0A814QKU3-F1
#
_entry.id   AF-A0A814QKU3-F1
#
_cell.length_a   1.000
_cell.length_b   1.000
_cell.length_c   1.000
_cell.angle_alpha   90.00
_cell.angle_beta   90.00
_cell.angle_gamma   90.00
#
_symmetry.space_group_name_H-M   'P 1'
#
loop_
_entity.id
_entity.type
_entity.pdbx_description
1 polymer ?
#
loop_
_entity_poly.entity_id
_entity_poly.type
_entity_poly.pdbx_seq_one_letter_code
_entity_poly.pdbx_strand_id
1 'polypeptide(L)'
;MPTYFDRLPVELLYMIFQFMSNCDVIWSFFDVSPYLNAVLNNYNWHKLNFKSISKIHFDFICNHLNLHKIISLTLSDDLKTPGQVQLFFNRFNLQDFINLRSLTFLSITNEDIYPILFNLPKLKYLTSLITECRSSQPLLLGQILTQLKSLENLSVSHGDIFDHNVALPLRNLKVLHAGTCNFLELRRLQMIVPSLVSLKINLQANHQLQLLSDFDIWSSLERLNLTLNRKKMFIH
;
A
#
# COMPACT_ATOMS: atom_id res chain seq x y z
N MET A 1 12.31 -27.51 -30.62
CA MET A 1 12.67 -26.58 -31.70
C MET A 1 12.66 -25.17 -31.12
N PRO A 2 13.74 -24.38 -31.23
CA PRO A 2 13.73 -23.00 -30.75
C PRO A 2 12.69 -22.18 -31.50
N THR A 3 11.92 -21.39 -30.78
CA THR A 3 10.93 -20.46 -31.35
C THR A 3 11.65 -19.24 -31.93
N TYR A 4 10.99 -18.48 -32.81
CA TYR A 4 11.55 -17.20 -33.30
C TYR A 4 11.83 -16.21 -32.16
N PHE A 5 11.08 -16.31 -31.06
CA PHE A 5 11.30 -15.52 -29.84
C PHE A 5 12.64 -15.82 -29.16
N ASP A 6 13.14 -17.06 -29.29
CA ASP A 6 14.42 -17.47 -28.68
C ASP A 6 15.64 -16.83 -29.35
N ARG A 7 15.43 -16.13 -30.46
CA ARG A 7 16.47 -15.40 -31.20
C ARG A 7 16.48 -13.91 -30.90
N LEU A 8 15.49 -13.40 -30.17
CA LEU A 8 15.45 -11.99 -29.81
C LEU A 8 16.53 -11.71 -28.75
N PRO A 9 17.32 -10.62 -28.90
CA PRO A 9 18.17 -10.13 -27.84
C PRO A 9 17.38 -9.86 -26.55
N VAL A 10 18.00 -10.13 -25.41
CA VAL A 10 17.37 -9.98 -24.08
C VAL A 10 16.91 -8.54 -23.83
N GLU A 11 17.62 -7.57 -24.40
CA GLU A 11 17.33 -6.15 -24.30
C GLU A 11 15.99 -5.81 -24.96
N LEU A 12 15.69 -6.41 -26.12
CA LEU A 12 14.41 -6.19 -26.80
C LEU A 12 13.26 -6.82 -26.01
N LEU A 13 13.47 -7.98 -25.40
CA LEU A 13 12.47 -8.59 -24.51
C LEU A 13 12.20 -7.70 -23.29
N TYR A 14 13.25 -7.15 -22.67
CA TYR A 14 13.08 -6.22 -21.55
C TYR A 14 12.36 -4.94 -21.97
N MET A 15 12.61 -4.41 -23.17
CA MET A 15 11.85 -3.28 -23.71
C MET A 15 10.37 -3.64 -23.90
N ILE A 16 10.04 -4.82 -24.44
CA ILE A 16 8.67 -5.29 -24.58
C ILE A 16 7.99 -5.40 -23.19
N PHE A 17 8.68 -6.00 -22.22
CA PHE A 17 8.15 -6.19 -20.87
C PHE A 17 7.86 -4.87 -20.14
N GLN A 18 8.56 -3.78 -20.46
CA GLN A 18 8.29 -2.46 -19.88
C GLN A 18 6.92 -1.88 -20.27
N PHE A 19 6.32 -2.33 -21.38
CA PHE A 19 4.99 -1.92 -21.81
C PHE A 19 3.86 -2.78 -21.24
N MET A 20 4.20 -3.82 -20.47
CA MET A 20 3.26 -4.78 -19.91
C MET A 20 3.28 -4.73 -18.37
N SER A 21 2.21 -5.16 -17.73
CA SER A 21 2.27 -5.39 -16.28
C SER A 21 3.13 -6.62 -15.99
N ASN A 22 3.78 -6.66 -14.82
CA ASN A 22 4.56 -7.84 -14.43
C ASN A 22 3.71 -9.13 -14.40
N CYS A 23 2.42 -9.02 -14.05
CA CYS A 23 1.50 -10.15 -14.09
C CYS A 23 1.27 -10.64 -15.53
N ASP A 24 1.10 -9.73 -16.49
CA ASP A 24 0.92 -10.10 -17.90
C ASP A 24 2.21 -10.69 -18.49
N VAL A 25 3.38 -10.18 -18.09
CA VAL A 25 4.68 -10.72 -18.51
C VAL A 25 4.82 -12.17 -18.05
N ILE A 26 4.55 -12.45 -16.77
CA ILE A 26 4.62 -13.82 -16.25
C ILE A 26 3.61 -14.71 -16.97
N TRP A 27 2.34 -14.30 -17.03
CA TRP A 27 1.29 -15.09 -17.66
C TRP A 27 1.57 -15.40 -19.13
N SER A 28 2.11 -14.44 -19.89
CA SER A 28 2.27 -14.56 -21.34
C SER A 28 3.55 -15.30 -21.76
N PHE A 29 4.61 -15.23 -20.96
CA PHE A 29 5.95 -15.71 -21.36
C PHE A 29 6.48 -16.86 -20.50
N PHE A 30 5.85 -17.15 -19.37
CA PHE A 30 6.28 -18.26 -18.52
C PHE A 30 5.98 -19.61 -19.17
N ASP A 31 6.94 -20.52 -19.11
CA ASP A 31 6.91 -21.85 -19.70
C ASP A 31 6.71 -21.90 -21.22
N VAL A 32 6.93 -20.78 -21.92
CA VAL A 32 6.90 -20.73 -23.39
C VAL A 32 8.18 -21.33 -23.98
N SER A 33 9.34 -21.01 -23.41
CA SER A 33 10.62 -21.61 -23.79
C SER A 33 11.65 -21.56 -22.65
N PRO A 34 12.67 -22.44 -22.65
CA PRO A 34 13.75 -22.38 -21.67
C PRO A 34 14.50 -21.04 -21.69
N TYR A 35 14.65 -20.43 -22.86
CA TYR A 35 15.28 -19.12 -23.01
C TYR A 35 14.45 -18.02 -22.33
N LEU A 36 13.15 -17.95 -22.61
CA LEU A 36 12.27 -16.97 -21.98
C LEU A 36 12.18 -17.17 -20.46
N ASN A 37 12.13 -18.41 -19.99
CA ASN A 37 12.19 -18.71 -18.56
C ASN A 37 13.49 -18.19 -17.92
N ALA A 38 14.64 -18.36 -18.59
CA ALA A 38 15.91 -17.79 -18.12
C ALA A 38 15.90 -16.26 -18.12
N VAL A 39 15.30 -15.62 -19.14
CA VAL A 39 15.15 -14.16 -19.22
C VAL A 39 14.25 -13.66 -18.07
N LEU A 40 13.08 -14.28 -17.86
CA LEU A 40 12.15 -13.96 -16.79
C LEU A 40 12.77 -14.12 -15.41
N ASN A 41 13.58 -15.17 -15.20
CA ASN A 41 14.28 -15.38 -13.92
C ASN A 41 15.26 -14.25 -13.57
N ASN A 42 15.82 -13.59 -14.58
CA ASN A 42 16.72 -12.45 -14.42
C ASN A 42 16.02 -11.08 -14.53
N TYR A 43 14.79 -11.06 -15.04
CA TYR A 43 14.01 -9.83 -15.17
C TYR A 43 13.56 -9.33 -13.79
N ASN A 44 13.55 -8.01 -13.61
CA ASN A 44 13.24 -7.37 -12.32
C ASN A 44 11.73 -7.17 -12.09
N TRP A 45 10.93 -8.24 -12.18
CA TRP A 45 9.48 -8.20 -11.94
C TRP A 45 9.09 -8.22 -10.45
N HIS A 46 9.89 -7.57 -9.61
CA HIS A 46 9.76 -7.53 -8.14
C HIS A 46 8.51 -6.79 -7.63
N LYS A 47 7.68 -6.24 -8.53
CA LYS A 47 6.50 -5.44 -8.21
C LYS A 47 5.26 -6.10 -8.77
N LEU A 48 4.43 -6.68 -7.92
CA LEU A 48 3.21 -7.37 -8.33
C LEU A 48 1.99 -6.51 -8.02
N ASN A 49 1.09 -6.45 -8.98
CA ASN A 49 -0.18 -5.77 -8.84
C ASN A 49 -1.32 -6.70 -9.25
N PHE A 50 -2.03 -7.22 -8.26
CA PHE A 50 -3.16 -8.12 -8.44
C PHE A 50 -4.51 -7.40 -8.46
N LYS A 51 -4.53 -6.07 -8.57
CA LYS A 51 -5.77 -5.31 -8.72
C LYS A 51 -6.51 -5.76 -9.99
N SER A 52 -7.78 -6.16 -9.83
CA SER A 52 -8.66 -6.54 -10.94
C SER A 52 -8.15 -7.67 -11.86
N ILE A 53 -7.20 -8.49 -11.40
CA ILE A 53 -6.68 -9.63 -12.17
C ILE A 53 -7.72 -10.76 -12.28
N SER A 54 -7.72 -11.54 -13.35
CA SER A 54 -8.59 -12.73 -13.43
C SER A 54 -8.15 -13.79 -12.40
N LYS A 55 -9.10 -14.59 -11.89
CA LYS A 55 -8.79 -15.67 -10.95
C LYS A 55 -7.78 -16.68 -11.53
N ILE A 56 -7.93 -17.02 -12.81
CA ILE A 56 -7.04 -17.97 -13.50
C ILE A 56 -5.62 -17.42 -13.55
N HIS A 57 -5.44 -16.14 -13.92
CA HIS A 57 -4.11 -15.52 -13.95
C HIS A 57 -3.52 -15.39 -12.55
N PHE A 58 -4.33 -15.03 -11.55
CA PHE A 58 -3.91 -14.97 -10.15
C PHE A 58 -3.38 -16.32 -9.67
N ASP A 59 -4.15 -17.39 -9.86
CA ASP A 59 -3.79 -18.73 -9.43
C ASP A 59 -2.50 -19.22 -10.11
N PHE A 60 -2.38 -18.99 -11.42
CA PHE A 60 -1.17 -19.33 -12.15
C PHE A 60 0.05 -18.57 -11.64
N ILE A 61 -0.05 -17.24 -11.46
CA ILE A 61 1.08 -16.45 -10.99
C ILE A 61 1.49 -16.93 -9.59
N CYS A 62 0.54 -17.11 -8.67
CA CYS A 62 0.80 -17.60 -7.32
C CYS A 62 1.60 -18.91 -7.30
N ASN A 63 1.32 -19.84 -8.22
CA ASN A 63 2.05 -21.11 -8.29
C ASN A 63 3.52 -20.98 -8.70
N HIS A 64 3.91 -19.83 -9.26
CA HIS A 64 5.26 -19.58 -9.78
C HIS A 64 5.96 -18.41 -9.09
N LEU A 65 5.41 -17.91 -7.97
CA LEU A 65 5.99 -16.80 -7.23
C LEU A 65 7.29 -17.19 -6.51
N ASN A 66 8.34 -16.41 -6.74
CA ASN A 66 9.49 -16.38 -5.85
C ASN A 66 9.32 -15.25 -4.82
N LEU A 67 8.83 -15.60 -3.63
CA LEU A 67 8.47 -14.65 -2.57
C LEU A 67 9.65 -13.77 -2.13
N HIS A 68 10.87 -14.29 -2.19
CA HIS A 68 12.08 -13.55 -1.80
C HIS A 68 12.43 -12.41 -2.76
N LYS A 69 11.94 -12.45 -4.00
CA LYS A 69 12.18 -11.38 -4.98
C LYS A 69 11.15 -10.25 -4.88
N ILE A 70 10.03 -10.45 -4.21
CA ILE A 70 8.95 -9.47 -4.19
C ILE A 70 9.29 -8.29 -3.28
N ILE A 71 9.33 -7.10 -3.87
CA ILE A 71 9.61 -5.81 -3.20
C ILE A 71 8.34 -4.98 -3.05
N SER A 72 7.37 -5.11 -3.97
CA SER A 72 6.08 -4.43 -3.89
C SER A 72 4.94 -5.38 -4.21
N LEU A 73 3.89 -5.32 -3.41
CA LEU A 73 2.70 -6.14 -3.57
C LEU A 73 1.44 -5.28 -3.46
N THR A 74 0.55 -5.37 -4.44
CA THR A 74 -0.81 -4.82 -4.39
C THR A 74 -1.81 -5.96 -4.46
N LEU A 75 -2.70 -6.04 -3.47
CA LEU A 75 -3.81 -6.98 -3.40
C LEU A 75 -5.12 -6.20 -3.35
N SER A 76 -6.18 -6.75 -3.96
CA SER A 76 -7.48 -6.07 -3.98
C SER A 76 -8.64 -7.04 -3.86
N ASP A 77 -9.66 -6.65 -3.09
CA ASP A 77 -10.96 -7.33 -3.05
C ASP A 77 -12.05 -6.53 -3.77
N ASP A 78 -11.72 -5.96 -4.93
CA ASP A 78 -12.69 -5.27 -5.77
C ASP A 78 -13.78 -6.22 -6.33
N LEU A 79 -14.72 -5.67 -7.11
CA LEU A 79 -15.81 -6.47 -7.68
C LEU A 79 -15.35 -7.58 -8.64
N LYS A 80 -14.13 -7.49 -9.20
CA LYS A 80 -13.55 -8.49 -10.10
C LYS A 80 -12.71 -9.53 -9.35
N THR A 81 -12.20 -9.20 -8.17
CA THR A 81 -11.32 -10.08 -7.36
C THR A 81 -11.83 -10.32 -5.93
N PRO A 82 -13.10 -10.72 -5.71
CA PRO A 82 -13.63 -10.87 -4.36
C PRO A 82 -12.89 -11.97 -3.57
N GLY A 83 -12.45 -11.63 -2.36
CA GLY A 83 -11.78 -12.55 -1.42
C GLY A 83 -10.35 -12.93 -1.81
N GLN A 84 -9.76 -12.24 -2.79
CA GLN A 84 -8.39 -12.46 -3.23
C GLN A 84 -7.38 -12.25 -2.11
N VAL A 85 -7.57 -11.26 -1.24
CA VAL A 85 -6.63 -10.98 -0.14
C VAL A 85 -6.56 -12.17 0.80
N GLN A 86 -7.71 -12.68 1.24
CA GLN A 86 -7.76 -13.87 2.10
C GLN A 86 -7.18 -15.10 1.39
N LEU A 87 -7.51 -15.30 0.12
CA LEU A 87 -6.95 -16.41 -0.68
C LEU A 87 -5.42 -16.33 -0.78
N PHE A 88 -4.86 -15.13 -0.91
CA PHE A 88 -3.42 -14.92 -0.97
C PHE A 88 -2.74 -15.33 0.34
N PHE A 89 -3.26 -14.88 1.49
CA PHE A 89 -2.66 -15.19 2.79
C PHE A 89 -2.96 -16.59 3.31
N ASN A 90 -3.95 -17.27 2.75
CA ASN A 90 -4.13 -18.71 2.94
C ASN A 90 -3.01 -19.53 2.25
N ARG A 91 -2.36 -18.97 1.23
CA ARG A 91 -1.28 -19.64 0.47
C ARG A 91 0.12 -19.26 0.96
N PHE A 92 0.30 -18.03 1.40
CA PHE A 92 1.62 -17.49 1.72
C PHE A 92 1.65 -16.87 3.11
N ASN A 93 2.74 -17.11 3.85
CA ASN A 93 2.97 -16.39 5.09
C ASN A 93 3.65 -15.06 4.78
N LEU A 94 3.18 -13.99 5.41
CA LEU A 94 3.73 -12.64 5.19
C LEU A 94 5.24 -12.54 5.51
N GLN A 95 5.72 -13.36 6.44
CA GLN A 95 7.14 -13.40 6.84
C GLN A 95 8.08 -13.93 5.74
N ASP A 96 7.55 -14.65 4.74
CA ASP A 96 8.33 -15.23 3.65
C ASP A 96 8.74 -14.15 2.63
N PHE A 97 8.06 -13.01 2.63
CA PHE A 97 8.35 -11.84 1.79
C PHE A 97 9.48 -10.98 2.38
N ILE A 98 10.67 -11.58 2.51
CA ILE A 98 11.82 -11.00 3.23
C ILE A 98 12.31 -9.65 2.68
N ASN A 99 11.98 -9.32 1.43
CA ASN A 99 12.41 -8.10 0.75
C ASN A 99 11.25 -7.12 0.50
N LEU A 100 10.06 -7.39 1.04
CA LEU A 100 8.89 -6.54 0.81
C LEU A 100 9.09 -5.17 1.45
N ARG A 101 8.97 -4.13 0.61
CA ARG A 101 9.10 -2.72 1.01
C ARG A 101 7.80 -1.96 0.87
N SER A 102 6.92 -2.38 -0.03
CA SER A 102 5.64 -1.72 -0.28
C SER A 102 4.50 -2.74 -0.29
N LEU A 103 3.49 -2.48 0.52
CA LEU A 103 2.28 -3.28 0.59
C LEU A 103 1.06 -2.38 0.42
N THR A 104 0.17 -2.77 -0.49
CA THR A 104 -1.04 -2.01 -0.83
C THR A 104 -2.23 -2.94 -0.78
N PHE A 105 -3.22 -2.59 0.02
CA PHE A 105 -4.51 -3.24 0.14
C PHE A 105 -5.60 -2.33 -0.42
N LEU A 106 -6.36 -2.81 -1.40
CA LEU A 106 -7.38 -2.04 -2.09
C LEU A 106 -8.76 -2.68 -1.97
N SER A 107 -9.78 -1.87 -1.67
CA SER A 107 -11.17 -2.34 -1.54
C SER A 107 -11.35 -3.48 -0.53
N ILE A 108 -10.58 -3.48 0.55
CA ILE A 108 -10.66 -4.52 1.59
C ILE A 108 -11.72 -4.20 2.65
N THR A 109 -12.15 -5.21 3.38
CA THR A 109 -12.94 -5.06 4.62
C THR A 109 -12.03 -5.18 5.85
N ASN A 110 -12.58 -4.89 7.03
CA ASN A 110 -11.83 -5.04 8.26
C ASN A 110 -11.59 -6.52 8.57
N GLU A 111 -12.54 -7.40 8.23
CA GLU A 111 -12.43 -8.85 8.39
C GLU A 111 -11.26 -9.42 7.59
N ASP A 112 -11.03 -8.92 6.38
CA ASP A 112 -9.92 -9.35 5.53
C ASP A 112 -8.55 -8.99 6.13
N ILE A 113 -8.44 -7.81 6.75
CA ILE A 113 -7.13 -7.29 7.19
C ILE A 113 -6.75 -7.72 8.60
N TYR A 114 -7.71 -7.89 9.53
CA TYR A 114 -7.42 -8.17 10.94
C TYR A 114 -6.45 -9.36 11.16
N PRO A 115 -6.60 -10.50 10.46
CA PRO A 115 -5.66 -11.62 10.59
C PRO A 115 -4.22 -11.28 10.15
N ILE A 116 -4.07 -10.30 9.27
CA ILE A 116 -2.80 -9.91 8.64
C ILE A 116 -2.11 -8.81 9.45
N LEU A 117 -2.87 -7.92 10.10
CA LEU A 117 -2.35 -6.76 10.83
C LEU A 117 -1.23 -7.12 11.81
N PHE A 118 -1.44 -8.15 12.62
CA PHE A 118 -0.46 -8.59 13.62
C PHE A 118 0.81 -9.21 13.03
N ASN A 119 0.81 -9.54 11.73
CA ASN A 119 1.98 -10.04 11.03
C ASN A 119 2.77 -8.94 10.32
N LEU A 120 2.19 -7.75 10.08
CA LEU A 120 2.88 -6.64 9.42
C LEU A 120 4.21 -6.26 10.10
N PRO A 121 4.34 -6.23 11.45
CA PRO A 121 5.61 -5.96 12.11
C PRO A 121 6.76 -6.92 11.79
N LYS A 122 6.45 -8.12 11.26
CA LYS A 122 7.47 -9.09 10.83
C LYS A 122 8.18 -8.66 9.55
N LEU A 123 7.61 -7.72 8.79
CA LEU A 123 8.19 -7.18 7.56
C LEU A 123 9.24 -6.10 7.87
N LYS A 124 10.48 -6.52 8.09
CA LYS A 124 11.59 -5.66 8.54
C LYS A 124 11.85 -4.45 7.63
N TYR A 125 11.61 -4.58 6.32
CA TYR A 125 11.90 -3.54 5.34
C TYR A 125 10.64 -2.82 4.82
N LEU A 126 9.49 -3.01 5.46
CA LEU A 126 8.27 -2.32 5.04
C LEU A 126 8.42 -0.81 5.25
N THR A 127 8.49 -0.08 4.14
CA THR A 127 8.62 1.38 4.10
C THR A 127 7.34 2.07 3.64
N SER A 128 6.46 1.36 2.95
CA SER A 128 5.21 1.89 2.43
C SER A 128 4.04 0.96 2.72
N LEU A 129 3.01 1.48 3.38
CA LEU A 129 1.76 0.78 3.64
C LEU A 129 0.59 1.65 3.16
N ILE A 130 -0.23 1.08 2.28
CA ILE A 130 -1.43 1.73 1.77
C ILE A 130 -2.62 0.81 2.04
N THR A 131 -3.64 1.32 2.71
CA THR A 131 -4.91 0.64 2.93
C THR A 131 -6.07 1.49 2.43
N GLU A 132 -6.90 0.90 1.58
CA GLU A 132 -8.15 1.47 1.12
C GLU A 132 -9.28 0.50 1.47
N CYS A 133 -10.04 0.86 2.50
CA CYS A 133 -11.12 0.04 3.04
C CYS A 133 -12.49 0.49 2.58
N ARG A 134 -13.33 -0.48 2.23
CA ARG A 134 -14.75 -0.26 1.91
C ARG A 134 -15.60 -0.01 3.16
N SER A 135 -15.17 -0.55 4.29
CA SER A 135 -15.83 -0.34 5.58
C SER A 135 -15.70 1.12 6.01
N SER A 136 -16.70 1.68 6.68
CA SER A 136 -16.61 2.99 7.34
C SER A 136 -15.96 2.92 8.72
N GLN A 137 -15.68 1.71 9.21
CA GLN A 137 -15.07 1.49 10.52
C GLN A 137 -13.55 1.57 10.44
N PRO A 138 -12.90 2.08 11.51
CA PRO A 138 -11.45 2.15 11.57
C PRO A 138 -10.81 0.75 11.63
N LEU A 139 -9.62 0.60 11.04
CA LEU A 139 -8.82 -0.65 11.02
C LEU A 139 -8.03 -0.91 12.31
N LEU A 140 -8.06 0.04 13.26
CA LEU A 140 -7.26 -0.02 14.51
C LEU A 140 -5.74 -0.19 14.27
N LEU A 141 -5.25 0.28 13.11
CA LEU A 141 -3.83 0.20 12.71
C LEU A 141 -2.88 0.76 13.77
N GLY A 142 -3.33 1.72 14.56
CA GLY A 142 -2.53 2.35 15.60
C GLY A 142 -1.75 1.37 16.49
N GLN A 143 -2.35 0.24 16.86
CA GLN A 143 -1.74 -0.75 17.76
C GLN A 143 -0.43 -1.35 17.22
N ILE A 144 -0.27 -1.40 15.90
CA ILE A 144 0.90 -1.98 15.24
C ILE A 144 1.86 -0.95 14.66
N LEU A 145 1.41 0.29 14.44
CA LEU A 145 2.20 1.35 13.77
C LEU A 145 3.52 1.61 14.50
N THR A 146 3.55 1.53 15.83
CA THR A 146 4.78 1.67 16.64
C THR A 146 5.85 0.63 16.36
N GLN A 147 5.44 -0.53 15.86
CA GLN A 147 6.32 -1.65 15.57
C GLN A 147 6.88 -1.58 14.14
N LEU A 148 6.26 -0.77 13.26
CA LEU A 148 6.70 -0.55 11.88
C LEU A 148 7.81 0.51 11.81
N LYS A 149 8.98 0.18 12.37
CA LYS A 149 10.11 1.10 12.55
C LYS A 149 10.65 1.71 11.25
N SER A 150 10.51 0.99 10.13
CA SER A 150 11.01 1.40 8.82
C SER A 150 9.99 2.19 7.99
N LEU A 151 8.77 2.42 8.52
CA LEU A 151 7.68 3.00 7.75
C LEU A 151 7.93 4.49 7.46
N GLU A 152 7.94 4.83 6.18
CA GLU A 152 8.12 6.19 5.68
C GLU A 152 6.84 6.75 5.03
N ASN A 153 6.04 5.87 4.42
CA ASN A 153 4.82 6.24 3.71
C ASN A 153 3.63 5.46 4.28
N LEU A 154 2.62 6.19 4.74
CA LEU A 154 1.38 5.63 5.24
C LEU A 154 0.20 6.28 4.53
N SER A 155 -0.64 5.46 3.92
CA SER A 155 -1.94 5.89 3.42
C SER A 155 -3.03 5.04 4.04
N VAL A 156 -3.95 5.66 4.78
CA VAL A 156 -5.10 4.97 5.38
C VAL A 156 -6.37 5.70 5.00
N SER A 157 -7.38 4.96 4.55
CA SER A 157 -8.66 5.55 4.11
C SER A 157 -9.45 6.18 5.25
N HIS A 158 -9.30 5.68 6.48
CA HIS A 158 -10.05 6.12 7.65
C HIS A 158 -9.10 6.69 8.71
N GLY A 159 -9.62 7.56 9.58
CA GLY A 159 -8.86 8.33 10.56
C GLY A 159 -8.22 7.52 11.69
N ASP A 160 -7.86 6.26 11.45
CA ASP A 160 -7.41 5.26 12.44
C ASP A 160 -6.18 5.70 13.19
N ILE A 161 -5.35 6.51 12.54
CA ILE A 161 -4.14 7.09 13.14
C ILE A 161 -4.43 8.18 14.17
N PHE A 162 -5.66 8.70 14.21
CA PHE A 162 -6.04 9.80 15.07
C PHE A 162 -6.62 9.36 16.42
N ASP A 163 -6.82 8.05 16.61
CA ASP A 163 -7.23 7.50 17.92
C ASP A 163 -6.23 7.90 19.00
N HIS A 164 -6.75 8.54 20.05
CA HIS A 164 -5.98 9.14 21.11
C HIS A 164 -5.19 8.12 21.95
N ASN A 165 -5.60 6.86 21.94
CA ASN A 165 -4.95 5.79 22.68
C ASN A 165 -3.70 5.25 21.98
N VAL A 166 -3.43 5.69 20.75
CA VAL A 166 -2.28 5.24 20.01
C VAL A 166 -1.06 6.05 20.41
N ALA A 167 -0.11 5.42 21.11
CA ALA A 167 1.23 5.99 21.25
C ALA A 167 1.88 5.97 19.87
N LEU A 168 2.11 7.12 19.25
CA LEU A 168 2.77 7.21 17.95
C LEU A 168 4.08 7.96 18.16
N PRO A 169 5.24 7.31 17.97
CA PRO A 169 6.38 8.06 17.48
C PRO A 169 6.79 7.45 16.14
N LEU A 170 6.11 7.86 15.07
CA LEU A 170 6.47 7.51 13.69
C LEU A 170 7.56 8.46 13.19
N ARG A 171 8.74 8.42 13.83
CA ARG A 171 9.83 9.37 13.58
C ARG A 171 10.31 9.37 12.12
N ASN A 172 10.12 8.26 11.42
CA ASN A 172 10.57 8.10 10.04
C ASN A 172 9.48 8.41 9.00
N LEU A 173 8.25 8.70 9.43
CA LEU A 173 7.13 8.93 8.53
C LEU A 173 7.28 10.28 7.82
N LYS A 174 7.42 10.23 6.50
CA LYS A 174 7.58 11.39 5.61
C LYS A 174 6.30 11.71 4.87
N VAL A 175 5.53 10.69 4.49
CA VAL A 175 4.30 10.87 3.72
C VAL A 175 3.13 10.25 4.47
N LEU A 176 2.11 11.07 4.71
CA LEU A 176 0.88 10.65 5.34
C LEU A 176 -0.31 11.09 4.49
N HIS A 177 -1.09 10.10 4.05
CA HIS A 177 -2.43 10.30 3.55
C HIS A 177 -3.39 9.65 4.54
N ALA A 178 -4.17 10.45 5.23
CA ALA A 178 -5.15 9.94 6.15
C ALA A 178 -6.54 10.43 5.74
N GLY A 179 -7.56 9.72 6.23
CA GLY A 179 -8.94 10.08 5.99
C GLY A 179 -9.35 11.38 6.67
N THR A 180 -10.48 11.32 7.36
CA THR A 180 -11.05 12.49 7.99
C THR A 180 -10.49 12.70 9.39
N CYS A 181 -10.14 13.94 9.74
CA CYS A 181 -9.68 14.31 11.08
C CYS A 181 -10.32 15.61 11.57
N ASN A 182 -10.31 15.83 12.89
CA ASN A 182 -10.64 17.10 13.50
C ASN A 182 -9.38 17.94 13.78
N PHE A 183 -9.57 19.17 14.25
CA PHE A 183 -8.46 20.10 14.49
C PHE A 183 -7.53 19.69 15.64
N LEU A 184 -8.06 19.08 16.71
CA LEU A 184 -7.25 18.61 17.84
C LEU A 184 -6.36 17.43 17.43
N GLU A 185 -6.89 16.52 16.61
CA GLU A 185 -6.15 15.41 16.01
C GLU A 185 -5.03 15.89 15.10
N LEU A 186 -5.29 16.94 14.31
CA LEU A 186 -4.29 17.57 13.47
C LEU A 186 -3.14 18.17 14.30
N ARG A 187 -3.46 18.92 15.36
CA ARG A 187 -2.45 19.46 16.29
C ARG A 187 -1.65 18.35 16.98
N ARG A 188 -2.32 17.27 17.37
CA ARG A 188 -1.65 16.11 17.94
C ARG A 188 -0.69 15.46 16.94
N LEU A 189 -1.09 15.33 15.68
CA LEU A 189 -0.26 14.79 14.61
C LEU A 189 1.04 15.61 14.43
N GLN A 190 0.94 16.94 14.54
CA GLN A 190 2.10 17.84 14.47
C GLN A 190 3.16 17.50 15.52
N MET A 191 2.75 17.28 16.77
CA MET A 191 3.67 16.95 17.86
C MET A 191 4.31 15.57 17.70
N ILE A 192 3.63 14.67 17.00
CA ILE A 192 3.95 13.24 16.95
C ILE A 192 4.80 12.89 15.71
N VAL A 193 4.58 13.57 14.59
CA VAL A 193 5.31 13.36 13.33
C VAL A 193 5.90 14.67 12.84
N PRO A 194 6.95 15.19 13.49
CA PRO A 194 7.58 16.45 13.07
C PRO A 194 8.37 16.34 11.76
N SER A 195 8.74 15.12 11.35
CA SER A 195 9.50 14.81 10.13
C SER A 195 8.65 14.72 8.86
N LEU A 196 7.34 15.03 8.96
CA LEU A 196 6.43 14.88 7.85
C LEU A 196 6.73 15.89 6.72
N VAL A 197 6.89 15.37 5.51
CA VAL A 197 7.18 16.14 4.29
C VAL A 197 5.90 16.36 3.47
N SER A 198 4.99 15.39 3.47
CA SER A 198 3.72 15.47 2.73
C SER A 198 2.55 15.00 3.59
N LEU A 199 1.52 15.83 3.68
CA LEU A 199 0.27 15.54 4.38
C LEU A 199 -0.92 15.71 3.43
N LYS A 200 -1.78 14.69 3.37
CA LYS A 200 -3.10 14.78 2.73
C LYS A 200 -4.17 14.28 3.69
N ILE A 201 -5.14 15.13 4.01
CA ILE A 201 -6.22 14.83 4.96
C ILE A 201 -7.51 15.57 4.60
N ASN A 202 -8.62 15.05 5.11
CA ASN A 202 -9.90 15.75 5.07
C ASN A 202 -10.18 16.34 6.46
N LEU A 203 -10.11 17.67 6.59
CA LEU A 203 -10.33 18.34 7.87
C LEU A 203 -11.83 18.63 8.06
N GLN A 204 -12.41 18.14 9.16
CA GLN A 204 -13.74 18.54 9.60
C GLN A 204 -13.66 19.97 10.14
N ALA A 205 -14.04 20.93 9.31
CA ALA A 205 -13.99 22.33 9.65
C ALA A 205 -15.20 22.70 10.53
N ASN A 206 -14.96 22.79 11.84
CA ASN A 206 -15.73 23.69 12.70
C ASN A 206 -15.07 25.08 12.66
N HIS A 207 -15.68 26.12 13.26
CA HIS A 207 -15.31 27.56 13.19
C HIS A 207 -13.84 27.94 13.59
N GLN A 208 -12.93 26.98 13.73
CA GLN A 208 -11.56 27.09 14.25
C GLN A 208 -10.46 27.19 13.18
N LEU A 209 -10.78 27.39 11.89
CA LEU A 209 -9.76 27.53 10.84
C LEU A 209 -8.81 28.72 11.07
N GLN A 210 -9.24 29.72 11.83
CA GLN A 210 -8.40 30.86 12.24
C GLN A 210 -7.20 30.43 13.10
N LEU A 211 -7.25 29.26 13.75
CA LEU A 211 -6.16 28.71 14.56
C LEU A 211 -5.10 27.97 13.73
N LEU A 212 -5.24 27.93 12.40
CA LEU A 212 -4.22 27.40 11.48
C LEU A 212 -3.09 28.43 11.19
N SER A 213 -3.20 29.68 11.64
CA SER A 213 -2.16 30.69 11.41
C SER A 213 -0.87 30.45 12.20
N ASP A 214 -0.92 29.65 13.26
CA ASP A 214 0.23 29.41 14.16
C ASP A 214 1.08 28.19 13.74
N PHE A 215 1.12 27.88 12.44
CA PHE A 215 1.64 26.63 11.86
C PHE A 215 3.19 26.50 11.80
N ASP A 216 3.93 27.07 12.75
CA ASP A 216 5.40 27.04 12.75
C ASP A 216 6.01 25.66 13.13
N ILE A 217 5.19 24.64 13.38
CA ILE A 217 5.65 23.37 13.98
C ILE A 217 6.11 22.34 12.92
N TRP A 218 5.61 22.44 11.69
CA TRP A 218 6.03 21.54 10.61
C TRP A 218 7.10 22.18 9.73
N SER A 219 8.29 22.36 10.29
CA SER A 219 9.43 22.92 9.55
C SER A 219 9.82 22.12 8.31
N SER A 220 9.46 20.84 8.25
CA SER A 220 9.81 19.92 7.15
C SER A 220 8.70 19.75 6.11
N LEU A 221 7.52 20.31 6.32
CA LEU A 221 6.36 20.04 5.47
C LEU A 221 6.44 20.87 4.18
N GLU A 222 6.61 20.16 3.07
CA GLU A 222 6.67 20.75 1.74
C GLU A 222 5.31 20.73 1.03
N ARG A 223 4.45 19.76 1.39
CA ARG A 223 3.17 19.52 0.72
C ARG A 223 2.03 19.35 1.72
N LEU A 224 1.04 20.22 1.63
CA LEU A 224 -0.17 20.17 2.43
C LEU A 224 -1.40 20.16 1.52
N ASN A 225 -2.17 19.07 1.56
CA ASN A 225 -3.43 18.95 0.86
C ASN A 225 -4.57 18.78 1.89
N LEU A 226 -5.33 19.85 2.10
CA LEU A 226 -6.46 19.90 3.02
C LEU A 226 -7.77 20.00 2.23
N THR A 227 -8.62 18.99 2.37
CA THR A 227 -10.01 19.09 1.92
C THR A 227 -10.88 19.49 3.11
N LEU A 228 -11.59 20.62 3.01
CA LEU A 228 -12.48 21.08 4.07
C LEU A 228 -13.87 20.47 3.88
N ASN A 229 -14.29 19.62 4.81
CA ASN A 229 -15.64 19.08 4.80
C ASN A 229 -16.55 20.03 5.59
N ARG A 230 -17.15 21.01 4.90
CA ARG A 230 -18.22 21.84 5.49
C ARG A 230 -19.49 21.00 5.53
N LYS A 231 -19.96 20.62 6.73
CA LYS A 231 -21.32 20.08 6.88
C LYS A 231 -22.28 21.08 6.21
N LYS A 232 -22.97 20.68 5.14
CA LYS A 232 -24.13 21.43 4.64
C LYS A 232 -25.16 21.44 5.77
N MET A 233 -25.27 22.56 6.49
CA MET A 233 -26.45 22.80 7.31
C MET A 233 -27.62 22.97 6.36
N PHE A 234 -28.47 21.95 6.25
CA PHE A 234 -29.83 22.16 5.77
C PHE A 234 -30.55 22.91 6.89
N ILE A 235 -30.82 24.20 6.64
CA ILE A 235 -31.76 24.97 7.45
C ILE A 235 -33.15 24.52 6.97
N HIS A 236 -33.89 23.81 7.82
CA HIS A 236 -35.33 23.63 7.66
C HIS A 236 -36.06 24.79 8.32
#